data_AF-A0A6F8SY47-F1
#
_entry.id   AF-A0A6F8SY47-F1
#
_cell.length_a   1.000
_cell.length_b   1.000
_cell.length_c   1.000
_cell.angle_alpha   90.00
_cell.angle_beta   90.00
_cell.angle_gamma   90.00
#
_symmetry.space_group_name_H-M   'P 1'
#
loop_
_entity.id
_entity.type
_entity.pdbx_description
1 polymer ?
#
loop_
_entity_poly.entity_id
_entity_poly.type
_entity_poly.pdbx_seq_one_letter_code
_entity_poly.pdbx_strand_id
1 'polypeptide(L)'
;MHDEFVANLRLLCSYYPSIADVCRRLPINRAQFNRHLSGRYYPSHAALQRICHFFGVTPDDIALPHHDFRALVQTGQLNADTASTSLLAAVNNDVSSGDYHFRARH
;
A
#
# COMPACT_ATOMS: atom_id res chain seq x y z
N MET A 1 11.76 -1.76 -16.17
CA MET A 1 11.09 -0.50 -15.84
C MET A 1 9.79 -0.82 -15.11
N HIS A 2 9.93 -1.30 -13.88
CA HIS A 2 8.84 -1.40 -12.89
C HIS A 2 9.35 -0.80 -11.57
N ASP A 3 10.24 0.17 -11.71
CA ASP A 3 11.09 0.68 -10.64
C ASP A 3 10.27 1.55 -9.67
N GLU A 4 9.22 2.22 -10.15
CA GLU A 4 8.28 2.94 -9.27
C GLU A 4 7.53 2.00 -8.34
N PHE A 5 6.97 0.89 -8.86
CA PHE A 5 6.28 -0.10 -8.04
C PHE A 5 7.20 -0.70 -6.97
N VAL A 6 8.44 -1.03 -7.35
CA VAL A 6 9.44 -1.55 -6.41
C VAL A 6 9.80 -0.52 -5.35
N ALA A 7 9.97 0.75 -5.72
CA ALA A 7 10.25 1.83 -4.79
C ALA A 7 9.08 2.05 -3.80
N ASN A 8 7.84 2.03 -4.29
CA ASN A 8 6.63 2.15 -3.48
C ASN A 8 6.48 0.97 -2.51
N LEU A 9 6.68 -0.25 -2.99
CA LEU A 9 6.65 -1.46 -2.16
C LEU A 9 7.73 -1.42 -1.07
N ARG A 10 8.94 -0.95 -1.41
CA ARG A 10 10.03 -0.77 -0.43
C ARG A 10 9.69 0.28 0.62
N LEU A 11 9.08 1.40 0.20
CA LEU A 11 8.61 2.44 1.11
C LEU A 11 7.59 1.88 2.09
N LEU A 12 6.58 1.16 1.60
CA LEU A 12 5.59 0.48 2.45
C LEU A 12 6.25 -0.51 3.42
N CYS A 13 7.19 -1.32 2.94
CA CYS A 13 7.95 -2.22 3.79
C CYS A 13 8.78 -1.51 4.86
N SER A 14 9.20 -0.26 4.63
CA SER A 14 9.97 0.53 5.61
C SER A 14 9.13 0.96 6.82
N TYR A 15 7.80 0.96 6.73
CA TYR A 15 6.92 1.19 7.87
C TYR A 15 6.76 -0.04 8.78
N TYR A 16 7.28 -1.20 8.36
CA TYR A 16 7.27 -2.44 9.12
C TYR A 16 8.66 -2.76 9.65
N PRO A 17 8.77 -3.50 10.77
CA PRO A 17 10.05 -3.82 11.38
C PRO A 17 10.97 -4.67 10.48
N SER A 18 10.40 -5.48 9.57
CA SER A 18 11.16 -6.32 8.64
C SER A 18 10.31 -6.86 7.49
N ILE A 19 10.92 -6.95 6.30
CA ILE A 19 10.34 -7.64 5.14
C ILE A 19 10.03 -9.11 5.48
N ALA A 20 10.87 -9.72 6.31
CA ALA A 20 10.70 -11.07 6.82
C ALA A 20 9.37 -11.26 7.57
N ASP A 21 8.91 -10.26 8.32
CA ASP A 21 7.65 -10.29 9.07
C ASP A 21 6.45 -9.98 8.18
N VAL A 22 6.60 -9.07 7.21
CA VAL A 22 5.60 -8.85 6.16
C VAL A 22 5.34 -10.15 5.40
N CYS A 23 6.39 -10.83 4.93
CA CYS A 23 6.28 -12.11 4.23
C CYS A 23 5.75 -13.27 5.09
N ARG A 24 5.74 -13.16 6.43
CA ARG A 24 5.12 -14.16 7.31
C ARG A 24 3.62 -13.93 7.44
N ARG A 25 3.20 -12.66 7.48
CA ARG A 25 1.80 -12.26 7.59
C ARG A 25 1.08 -12.30 6.24
N LEU A 26 1.81 -12.07 5.16
CA LEU A 26 1.34 -12.21 3.80
C LEU A 26 1.49 -13.68 3.35
N PRO A 27 0.43 -14.34 2.84
CA PRO A 27 0.52 -15.72 2.36
C PRO A 27 1.19 -15.78 0.97
N ILE A 28 2.39 -15.23 0.85
CA ILE A 28 3.22 -15.24 -0.36
C ILE A 28 4.55 -15.92 -0.07
N ASN A 29 5.07 -16.68 -1.03
CA ASN A 29 6.39 -17.28 -0.88
C ASN A 29 7.46 -16.17 -0.89
N ARG A 30 8.38 -16.15 0.09
CA ARG A 30 9.49 -15.19 0.16
C ARG A 30 10.26 -15.09 -1.15
N ALA A 31 10.45 -16.21 -1.85
CA ALA A 31 11.13 -16.25 -3.14
C ALA A 31 10.32 -15.58 -4.28
N GLN A 32 8.98 -15.59 -4.20
CA GLN A 32 8.14 -14.78 -5.11
C GLN A 32 8.25 -13.30 -4.76
N PHE A 33 8.12 -12.96 -3.47
CA PHE A 33 8.19 -11.57 -3.04
C PHE A 33 9.53 -10.90 -3.41
N ASN A 34 10.65 -11.60 -3.22
CA ASN A 34 11.97 -11.09 -3.62
C ASN A 34 12.10 -10.90 -5.13
N ARG A 35 11.44 -11.73 -5.95
CA ARG A 35 11.41 -11.55 -7.40
C ARG A 35 10.65 -10.29 -7.81
N HIS A 36 9.56 -9.97 -7.11
CA HIS A 36 8.81 -8.73 -7.31
C HIS A 36 9.61 -7.50 -6.86
N LEU A 37 10.25 -7.56 -5.68
CA LEU A 37 11.15 -6.53 -5.18
C LEU A 37 12.38 -6.27 -6.05
N SER A 38 12.78 -7.25 -6.86
CA SER A 38 13.90 -7.10 -7.80
C SER A 38 13.47 -6.46 -9.13
N GLY A 39 12.18 -6.13 -9.31
CA GLY A 39 11.63 -5.58 -10.55
C GLY A 39 11.68 -6.55 -11.74
N ARG A 40 12.04 -7.82 -11.51
CA ARG A 40 12.26 -8.83 -12.55
C ARG A 40 10.95 -9.43 -13.05
N TYR A 41 9.91 -9.42 -12.23
CA TYR A 41 8.57 -9.92 -12.56
C TYR A 41 7.49 -9.06 -11.90
N TYR A 42 6.53 -8.59 -12.69
CA TYR A 42 5.34 -7.95 -12.17
C TYR A 42 4.44 -9.00 -11.47
N PRO A 43 3.95 -8.74 -10.24
CA PRO A 43 3.06 -9.67 -9.56
C PRO A 43 1.78 -9.91 -10.37
N SER A 44 1.31 -11.16 -10.37
CA SER A 44 -0.01 -11.47 -10.94
C SER A 44 -1.10 -10.74 -10.15
N HIS A 45 -2.22 -10.42 -10.79
CA HIS A 45 -3.31 -9.63 -10.19
C HIS A 45 -3.72 -10.12 -8.80
N ALA A 46 -3.84 -11.43 -8.59
CA ALA A 46 -4.18 -12.01 -7.29
C ALA A 46 -3.09 -11.81 -6.22
N ALA A 47 -1.82 -11.82 -6.60
CA ALA A 47 -0.70 -11.55 -5.68
C ALA A 47 -0.62 -10.05 -5.35
N LEU A 48 -0.81 -9.19 -6.35
CA LEU A 48 -0.89 -7.74 -6.19
C LEU A 48 -2.03 -7.37 -5.24
N GLN A 49 -3.25 -7.87 -5.47
CA GLN A 49 -4.39 -7.62 -4.61
C GLN A 49 -4.14 -8.05 -3.15
N ARG A 50 -3.47 -9.18 -2.91
CA ARG A 50 -3.12 -9.60 -1.55
C ARG A 50 -2.13 -8.65 -0.88
N ILE A 51 -1.10 -8.23 -1.61
CA ILE A 51 -0.11 -7.25 -1.16
C ILE A 51 -0.82 -5.94 -0.81
N CYS A 52 -1.59 -5.40 -1.76
CA CYS A 52 -2.40 -4.20 -1.62
C CYS A 52 -3.33 -4.27 -0.40
N HIS A 53 -4.09 -5.36 -0.26
CA HIS A 53 -4.99 -5.59 0.87
C HIS A 53 -4.26 -5.65 2.22
N PHE A 54 -3.06 -6.23 2.27
CA PHE A 54 -2.25 -6.27 3.48
C PHE A 54 -1.74 -4.89 3.91
N PHE A 55 -1.34 -4.07 2.94
CA PHE A 55 -0.85 -2.71 3.19
C PHE A 55 -1.97 -1.65 3.29
N GLY A 56 -3.21 -2.00 2.94
CA GLY A 56 -4.33 -1.05 2.92
C GLY A 56 -4.25 -0.05 1.77
N VAL A 57 -3.63 -0.43 0.65
CA VAL A 57 -3.49 0.41 -0.56
C VAL A 57 -4.16 -0.25 -1.75
N THR A 58 -4.51 0.53 -2.78
CA THR A 58 -5.05 -0.02 -4.03
C THR A 58 -3.95 -0.32 -5.05
N PRO A 59 -4.21 -1.19 -6.05
CA PRO A 59 -3.28 -1.40 -7.17
C PRO A 59 -3.03 -0.12 -7.98
N ASP A 60 -4.00 0.80 -8.05
CA ASP A 60 -3.84 2.11 -8.68
C ASP A 60 -2.89 3.01 -7.87
N ASP A 61 -3.04 3.08 -6.54
CA ASP A 61 -2.15 3.87 -5.69
C ASP A 61 -0.69 3.40 -5.79
N ILE A 62 -0.44 2.08 -5.73
CA ILE A 62 0.93 1.55 -5.77
C ILE A 62 1.57 1.66 -7.18
N ALA A 63 0.75 1.86 -8.21
CA ALA A 63 1.19 2.14 -9.58
C ALA A 63 1.53 3.62 -9.82
N LEU A 64 1.23 4.52 -8.86
CA LEU A 64 1.58 5.93 -8.96
C LEU A 64 3.11 6.16 -8.96
N PRO A 65 3.57 7.29 -9.52
CA PRO A 65 4.95 7.70 -9.40
C PRO A 65 5.38 7.75 -7.93
N HIS A 66 6.60 7.32 -7.64
CA HIS A 66 7.08 7.19 -6.27
C HIS A 66 6.97 8.47 -5.44
N HIS A 67 7.15 9.62 -6.09
CA HIS A 67 7.06 10.92 -5.44
C HIS A 67 5.63 11.24 -4.98
N ASP A 68 4.62 10.99 -5.82
CA ASP A 68 3.21 11.19 -5.50
C ASP A 68 2.76 10.24 -4.41
N PHE A 69 3.10 8.96 -4.55
CA PHE A 69 2.76 7.93 -3.59
C PHE A 69 3.33 8.26 -2.20
N ARG A 70 4.60 8.68 -2.12
CA ARG A 70 5.22 9.10 -0.87
C ARG A 70 4.51 10.29 -0.23
N ALA A 71 4.05 11.26 -1.02
CA ALA A 71 3.27 12.39 -0.49
C ALA A 71 1.92 11.91 0.07
N LEU A 72 1.20 11.05 -0.65
CA LEU A 72 -0.10 10.50 -0.21
C LEU A 72 0.00 9.63 1.04
N VAL A 73 1.03 8.79 1.15
CA VAL A 73 1.29 7.97 2.34
C VAL A 73 1.57 8.87 3.55
N GLN A 74 2.23 10.01 3.35
CA GLN A 74 2.53 10.97 4.43
C GLN A 74 1.34 11.81 4.85
N THR A 75 0.45 12.16 3.93
CA THR A 75 -0.80 12.86 4.22
C THR A 75 -1.90 11.91 4.69
N GLY A 76 -1.67 10.59 4.61
CA GLY A 76 -2.63 9.55 4.97
C GLY A 76 -3.87 9.50 4.07
N GLN A 77 -3.79 10.08 2.87
CA GLN A 77 -4.88 10.14 1.89
C GLN A 77 -4.92 8.93 0.95
N LEU A 78 -4.31 7.82 1.32
CA LEU A 78 -4.40 6.58 0.56
C LEU A 78 -5.88 6.21 0.41
N ASN A 79 -6.33 5.93 -0.81
CA ASN A 79 -7.71 5.54 -1.10
C ASN A 79 -7.99 4.16 -0.49
N ALA A 80 -8.17 4.10 0.82
CA ALA A 80 -8.43 2.86 1.55
C ALA A 80 -9.86 2.34 1.33
N ASP A 81 -10.70 3.07 0.59
CA ASP A 81 -12.12 2.74 0.45
C ASP A 81 -12.69 3.15 -0.92
N THR A 82 -12.69 2.22 -1.88
CA THR A 82 -13.69 2.21 -2.95
C THR A 82 -14.87 1.33 -2.52
N ALA A 83 -15.56 1.74 -1.46
CA ALA A 83 -16.89 1.26 -1.12
C ALA A 83 -17.72 2.39 -0.49
N SER A 84 -18.02 3.41 -1.30
CA SER A 84 -19.06 4.42 -1.07
C SER A 84 -18.63 5.56 -0.14
N THR A 85 -18.24 6.71 -0.69
CA THR A 85 -18.65 8.06 -0.23
C THR A 85 -18.04 9.10 -1.19
N SER A 86 -18.57 9.24 -2.40
CA SER A 86 -18.24 10.39 -3.28
C SER A 86 -19.46 11.27 -3.58
N LEU A 87 -20.48 11.25 -2.71
CA LEU A 87 -21.58 12.23 -2.78
C LEU A 87 -21.82 13.02 -1.49
N LEU A 88 -21.10 12.74 -0.38
CA LEU A 88 -21.23 13.51 0.88
C LEU A 88 -20.00 14.39 1.22
N ALA A 89 -18.84 14.15 0.59
CA ALA A 89 -17.59 14.87 0.92
C ALA A 89 -17.50 16.30 0.35
N ALA A 90 -18.47 16.74 -0.47
CA ALA A 90 -18.49 18.09 -1.02
C ALA A 90 -19.25 19.10 -0.13
N VAL A 91 -19.94 18.66 0.93
CA VAL A 91 -20.85 19.55 1.67
C VAL A 91 -20.55 19.72 3.16
N ASN A 92 -19.73 18.90 3.81
CA ASN A 92 -19.48 19.08 5.25
C ASN A 92 -18.12 18.55 5.72
N ASN A 93 -17.59 19.27 6.71
CA ASN A 93 -16.73 18.82 7.81
C ASN A 93 -15.21 19.00 7.64
N ASP A 94 -14.76 20.16 8.13
CA ASP A 94 -13.75 20.27 9.19
C ASP A 94 -13.67 18.98 10.02
N VAL A 95 -12.70 18.11 9.74
CA VAL A 95 -12.52 16.87 10.52
C VAL A 95 -11.07 16.71 10.94
N SER A 96 -10.89 16.97 12.23
CA SER A 96 -9.89 16.44 13.15
C SER A 96 -8.83 15.53 12.54
N SER A 97 -7.64 16.11 12.42
CA SER A 97 -6.37 15.39 12.36
C SER A 97 -6.19 14.57 13.63
N GLY A 98 -6.56 13.29 13.61
CA GLY A 98 -6.25 12.39 14.71
C GLY A 98 -7.08 11.13 14.71
N ASP A 99 -6.85 10.24 13.74
CA ASP A 99 -6.93 8.79 13.96
C ASP A 99 -6.39 8.05 12.72
N TYR A 100 -5.07 8.06 12.52
CA TYR A 100 -4.46 7.09 11.61
C TYR A 100 -4.45 5.75 12.32
N HIS A 101 -5.57 5.04 12.21
CA HIS A 101 -5.76 3.71 12.79
C HIS A 101 -4.87 2.70 12.05
N PHE A 102 -3.59 2.74 12.38
CA PHE A 102 -2.60 1.70 12.11
C PHE A 102 -3.10 0.46 12.85
N ARG A 103 -3.93 -0.35 12.19
CA ARG A 103 -4.37 -1.66 12.71
C ARG A 103 -3.19 -2.64 12.67
N ALA A 104 -2.16 -2.35 13.45
CA ALA A 104 -1.23 -3.34 13.97
C ALA A 104 -1.97 -4.16 15.02
N ARG A 105 -2.75 -5.14 14.56
CA ARG A 105 -3.23 -6.21 15.43
C ARG A 105 -2.05 -7.13 15.74
N HIS A 106 -1.47 -6.97 16.92
CA HIS A 106 -0.90 -8.07 17.68
C HIS A 106 -0.99 -7.78 19.17
#